data_AF-A0A7R9HX82-F1
#
_entry.id   AF-A0A7R9HX82-F1
#
_cell.length_a   1.000
_cell.length_b   1.000
_cell.length_c   1.000
_cell.angle_alpha   90.00
_cell.angle_beta   90.00
_cell.angle_gamma   90.00
#
_symmetry.space_group_name_H-M   'P 1'
#
loop_
_entity.id
_entity.type
_entity.pdbx_description
1 polymer ?
#
loop_
_entity_poly.entity_id
_entity_poly.type
_entity_poly.pdbx_seq_one_letter_code
_entity_poly.pdbx_strand_id
1 'polypeptide(L)'
;FQTGYFPHLRFNNGQSVTGRQQYSTFYDTEAISVQDVKETASRLRQAIASGYIYNEQGVKISLFETDGRNMLGELINFYGNSPNKHYYGSYFNEALYVTGHVADPQQQYGLAPSALLNYETALRDPLYYSLVKRLFESVIFKYVAKQPKYTYETLAFPGVKVQGVEIDPLITYFDDFEINLDNVVSVNDPKDGEHVDFRVKQGRLNHKPFNYKVSVESDKETDVMVKVYISPKYDNYGREFDLDTKIFYTVELDRFPAKGEFDSIV
;
A
#
# COMPACT_ATOMS: atom_id res chain seq x y z
N PHE A 1 -0.72 3.48 -20.92
CA PHE A 1 -1.56 3.71 -19.73
C PHE A 1 -2.41 4.95 -19.97
N GLN A 2 -3.72 4.90 -19.72
CA GLN A 2 -4.67 5.92 -20.22
C GLN A 2 -4.51 7.28 -19.53
N THR A 3 -4.40 7.32 -18.22
CA THR A 3 -4.40 8.56 -17.42
C THR A 3 -3.01 9.19 -17.37
N GLY A 4 -2.81 10.42 -17.85
CA GLY A 4 -1.55 11.16 -17.71
C GLY A 4 -1.35 11.74 -16.30
N TYR A 5 -0.16 12.28 -16.02
CA TYR A 5 0.14 12.97 -14.77
C TYR A 5 1.25 14.02 -14.97
N PHE A 6 1.02 15.25 -14.51
CA PHE A 6 2.00 16.34 -14.56
C PHE A 6 2.24 16.84 -13.14
N PRO A 7 3.43 16.60 -12.57
CA PRO A 7 3.65 16.81 -11.13
C PRO A 7 3.70 18.28 -10.72
N HIS A 8 4.03 19.20 -11.65
CA HIS A 8 4.31 20.61 -11.33
C HIS A 8 5.36 20.78 -10.21
N LEU A 9 6.34 19.87 -10.16
CA LEU A 9 7.43 19.86 -9.19
C LEU A 9 8.77 20.10 -9.89
N ARG A 10 9.73 20.63 -9.14
CA ARG A 10 11.14 20.75 -9.54
C ARG A 10 12.01 20.18 -8.42
N PHE A 11 13.11 19.55 -8.81
CA PHE A 11 14.17 19.16 -7.90
C PHE A 11 14.98 20.40 -7.47
N ASN A 12 15.74 20.26 -6.39
CA ASN A 12 16.60 21.33 -5.86
C ASN A 12 17.67 21.78 -6.86
N ASN A 13 18.09 20.90 -7.78
CA ASN A 13 19.01 21.24 -8.87
C ASN A 13 18.35 22.02 -10.03
N GLY A 14 17.06 22.37 -9.91
CA GLY A 14 16.29 23.13 -10.90
C GLY A 14 15.65 22.29 -12.01
N GLN A 15 15.98 21.00 -12.13
CA GLN A 15 15.34 20.12 -13.11
C GLN A 15 13.87 19.88 -12.76
N SER A 16 13.00 19.91 -13.77
CA SER A 16 11.58 19.60 -13.57
C SER A 16 11.38 18.11 -13.38
N VAL A 17 10.54 17.71 -12.40
CA VAL A 17 10.10 16.32 -12.28
C VAL A 17 9.30 15.97 -13.52
N THR A 18 9.66 14.87 -14.17
CA THR A 18 9.11 14.62 -15.51
C THR A 18 7.66 14.15 -15.44
N GLY A 19 6.82 14.78 -16.27
CA GLY A 19 5.42 14.41 -16.45
C GLY A 19 5.26 13.25 -17.42
N ARG A 20 4.09 12.60 -17.36
CA ARG A 20 3.71 11.48 -18.22
C ARG A 20 2.44 11.82 -18.98
N GLN A 21 2.51 11.75 -20.30
CA GLN A 21 1.37 12.03 -21.18
C GLN A 21 0.24 10.99 -21.00
N GLN A 22 -0.96 11.35 -21.46
CA GLN A 22 -2.04 10.38 -21.59
C GLN A 22 -1.68 9.33 -22.64
N TYR A 23 -2.18 8.11 -22.47
CA TYR A 23 -1.95 6.99 -23.37
C TYR A 23 -0.48 6.60 -23.61
N SER A 24 0.47 7.01 -22.76
CA SER A 24 1.89 6.64 -22.91
C SER A 24 2.10 5.13 -22.96
N THR A 25 2.99 4.71 -23.86
CA THR A 25 3.56 3.36 -23.94
C THR A 25 4.81 3.29 -23.08
N PHE A 26 5.07 2.13 -22.47
CA PHE A 26 6.29 1.88 -21.72
C PHE A 26 7.28 1.14 -22.63
N TYR A 27 8.53 1.60 -22.62
CA TYR A 27 9.62 1.08 -23.44
C TYR A 27 10.72 0.52 -22.54
N ASP A 28 11.63 -0.23 -23.14
CA ASP A 28 12.83 -0.69 -22.46
C ASP A 28 13.65 0.51 -22.00
N THR A 29 14.24 0.37 -20.82
CA THR A 29 15.20 1.33 -20.28
C THR A 29 16.62 0.82 -20.53
N GLU A 30 17.64 1.64 -20.24
CA GLU A 30 19.04 1.19 -20.35
C GLU A 30 19.36 -0.02 -19.44
N ALA A 31 18.68 -0.14 -18.29
CA ALA A 31 18.99 -1.15 -17.28
C ALA A 31 18.01 -2.34 -17.25
N ILE A 32 16.74 -2.10 -17.57
CA ILE A 32 15.65 -3.07 -17.42
C ILE A 32 14.74 -2.99 -18.65
N SER A 33 14.50 -4.13 -19.30
CA SER A 33 13.51 -4.24 -20.36
C SER A 33 12.10 -4.45 -19.80
N VAL A 34 11.09 -4.04 -20.57
CA VAL A 34 9.68 -4.35 -20.28
C VAL A 34 9.45 -5.86 -20.21
N GLN A 35 10.23 -6.62 -20.96
CA GLN A 35 10.18 -8.08 -20.96
C GLN A 35 10.69 -8.67 -19.63
N ASP A 36 11.78 -8.14 -19.08
CA ASP A 36 12.30 -8.56 -17.77
C ASP A 36 11.23 -8.43 -16.68
N VAL A 37 10.54 -7.27 -16.64
CA VAL A 37 9.45 -7.02 -15.68
C VAL A 37 8.34 -8.07 -15.80
N LYS A 38 7.97 -8.44 -17.03
CA LYS A 38 6.94 -9.47 -17.29
C LYS A 38 7.42 -10.85 -16.86
N GLU A 39 8.68 -11.17 -17.08
CA GLU A 39 9.29 -12.44 -16.68
C GLU A 39 9.42 -12.57 -15.17
N THR A 40 9.84 -11.50 -14.48
CA THR A 40 9.84 -11.43 -13.01
C THR A 40 8.43 -11.65 -12.46
N ALA A 41 7.42 -10.95 -12.99
CA ALA A 41 6.03 -11.19 -12.62
C ALA A 41 5.55 -12.62 -12.93
N SER A 42 6.04 -13.22 -14.01
CA SER A 42 5.73 -14.61 -14.38
C SER A 42 6.33 -15.60 -13.37
N ARG A 43 7.61 -15.43 -13.02
CA ARG A 43 8.34 -16.26 -12.04
C ARG A 43 7.67 -16.23 -10.67
N LEU A 44 7.31 -15.04 -10.16
CA LEU A 44 6.58 -14.91 -8.89
C LEU A 44 5.21 -15.60 -8.94
N ARG A 45 4.45 -15.43 -10.04
CA ARG A 45 3.16 -16.11 -10.22
C ARG A 45 3.32 -17.63 -10.27
N GLN A 46 4.36 -18.13 -10.94
CA GLN A 46 4.63 -19.55 -11.03
C GLN A 46 5.04 -20.13 -9.67
N ALA A 47 5.87 -19.44 -8.90
CA ALA A 47 6.23 -19.83 -7.53
C ALA A 47 5.00 -19.93 -6.61
N ILE A 48 4.11 -18.93 -6.66
CA ILE A 48 2.84 -18.99 -5.92
C ILE A 48 1.96 -20.13 -6.44
N ALA A 49 1.89 -20.33 -7.76
CA ALA A 49 1.11 -21.39 -8.39
C ALA A 49 1.62 -22.79 -8.06
N SER A 50 2.93 -22.99 -7.93
CA SER A 50 3.56 -24.26 -7.53
C SER A 50 3.52 -24.47 -6.01
N GLY A 51 3.50 -23.37 -5.24
CA GLY A 51 3.52 -23.37 -3.78
C GLY A 51 4.91 -23.47 -3.17
N TYR A 52 5.96 -23.25 -3.95
CA TYR A 52 7.33 -23.29 -3.48
C TYR A 52 8.26 -22.41 -4.32
N ILE A 53 9.39 -22.07 -3.74
CA ILE A 53 10.52 -21.40 -4.38
C ILE A 53 11.77 -22.26 -4.32
N TYR A 54 12.82 -21.85 -5.02
CA TYR A 54 14.15 -22.43 -4.95
C TYR A 54 15.14 -21.38 -4.47
N ASN A 55 15.96 -21.71 -3.48
CA ASN A 55 17.09 -20.85 -3.15
C ASN A 55 18.22 -20.95 -4.19
N GLU A 56 19.30 -20.21 -4.00
CA GLU A 56 20.47 -20.23 -4.89
C GLU A 56 21.13 -21.62 -5.04
N GLN A 57 20.99 -22.49 -4.03
CA GLN A 57 21.51 -23.86 -4.05
C GLN A 57 20.52 -24.86 -4.68
N GLY A 58 19.37 -24.41 -5.19
CA GLY A 58 18.35 -25.27 -5.76
C GLY A 58 17.51 -26.04 -4.73
N VAL A 59 17.59 -25.68 -3.45
CA VAL A 59 16.76 -26.26 -2.39
C VAL A 59 15.34 -25.71 -2.50
N LYS A 60 14.38 -26.63 -2.53
CA LYS A 60 12.95 -26.33 -2.57
C LYS A 60 12.45 -25.85 -1.20
N ILE A 61 11.83 -24.67 -1.15
CA ILE A 61 11.29 -24.06 0.06
C ILE A 61 9.78 -23.85 -0.13
N SER A 62 8.96 -24.35 0.80
CA SER A 62 7.51 -24.20 0.76
C SER A 62 7.08 -22.77 1.07
N LEU A 63 6.12 -22.24 0.30
CA LEU A 63 5.52 -20.92 0.54
C LEU A 63 4.32 -20.95 1.49
N PHE A 64 3.89 -22.14 1.94
CA PHE A 64 2.66 -22.32 2.73
C PHE A 64 2.92 -22.94 4.11
N GLU A 65 4.18 -23.04 4.52
CA GLU A 65 4.59 -23.44 5.86
C GLU A 65 4.77 -22.22 6.79
N THR A 66 5.21 -22.44 8.02
CA THR A 66 5.18 -21.50 9.17
C THR A 66 5.80 -20.11 8.91
N ASP A 67 6.60 -19.92 7.85
CA ASP A 67 7.23 -18.63 7.48
C ASP A 67 6.85 -18.12 6.07
N GLY A 68 5.87 -18.74 5.42
CA GLY A 68 5.54 -18.48 4.03
C GLY A 68 5.11 -17.05 3.70
N ARG A 69 4.43 -16.38 4.65
CA ARG A 69 3.98 -14.97 4.49
C ARG A 69 5.16 -14.02 4.52
N ASN A 70 6.08 -14.23 5.45
CA ASN A 70 7.31 -13.44 5.55
C ASN A 70 8.15 -13.65 4.29
N MET A 71 8.32 -14.91 3.87
CA MET A 71 9.01 -15.27 2.63
C MET A 71 8.43 -14.57 1.40
N LEU A 72 7.10 -14.50 1.29
CA LEU A 72 6.46 -13.73 0.22
C LEU A 72 6.80 -12.24 0.30
N GLY A 73 6.82 -11.66 1.50
CA GLY A 73 7.27 -10.30 1.77
C GLY A 73 8.71 -10.05 1.30
N GLU A 74 9.62 -10.98 1.59
CA GLU A 74 11.02 -10.93 1.17
C GLU A 74 11.19 -11.06 -0.35
N LEU A 75 10.30 -11.81 -1.03
CA LEU A 75 10.30 -11.95 -2.49
C LEU A 75 9.79 -10.71 -3.22
N ILE A 76 8.80 -10.00 -2.67
CA ILE A 76 8.23 -8.82 -3.31
C ILE A 76 9.04 -7.55 -3.05
N ASN A 77 9.74 -7.48 -1.90
CA ASN A 77 10.54 -6.33 -1.52
C ASN A 77 11.96 -6.39 -2.09
N PHE A 78 12.42 -5.30 -2.71
CA PHE A 78 13.76 -5.24 -3.29
C PHE A 78 14.88 -5.33 -2.24
N TYR A 79 14.67 -4.77 -1.05
CA TYR A 79 15.60 -4.87 0.06
C TYR A 79 15.41 -6.15 0.89
N GLY A 80 14.49 -7.01 0.47
CA GLY A 80 14.26 -8.28 1.13
C GLY A 80 15.42 -9.26 0.94
N ASN A 81 15.55 -10.16 1.90
CA ASN A 81 16.44 -11.31 1.90
C ASN A 81 15.81 -12.46 1.09
N SER A 82 15.43 -12.18 -0.16
CA SER A 82 14.94 -13.19 -1.09
C SER A 82 15.94 -14.35 -1.20
N PRO A 83 15.52 -15.62 -1.02
CA PRO A 83 16.43 -16.77 -1.06
C PRO A 83 17.14 -16.99 -2.40
N ASN A 84 16.70 -16.32 -3.47
CA ASN A 84 17.35 -16.30 -4.77
C ASN A 84 17.01 -14.99 -5.49
N LYS A 85 17.64 -13.90 -5.04
CA LYS A 85 17.33 -12.54 -5.49
C LYS A 85 17.54 -12.35 -6.99
N HIS A 86 18.60 -12.94 -7.55
CA HIS A 86 18.89 -12.87 -8.98
C HIS A 86 17.83 -13.56 -9.84
N TYR A 87 17.26 -14.67 -9.35
CA TYR A 87 16.21 -15.38 -10.07
C TYR A 87 14.82 -14.76 -9.87
N TYR A 88 14.45 -14.32 -8.66
CA TYR A 88 13.10 -13.81 -8.39
C TYR A 88 12.93 -12.31 -8.65
N GLY A 89 14.03 -11.55 -8.75
CA GLY A 89 14.01 -10.12 -9.06
C GLY A 89 13.21 -9.29 -8.07
N SER A 90 12.74 -8.13 -8.50
CA SER A 90 11.79 -7.31 -7.73
C SER A 90 10.76 -6.68 -8.65
N TYR A 91 9.64 -7.38 -8.84
CA TYR A 91 8.59 -6.99 -9.77
C TYR A 91 8.12 -5.54 -9.61
N PHE A 92 7.83 -5.11 -8.38
CA PHE A 92 7.29 -3.76 -8.14
C PHE A 92 8.33 -2.67 -8.42
N ASN A 93 9.59 -2.88 -8.04
CA ASN A 93 10.65 -1.91 -8.24
C ASN A 93 11.10 -1.85 -9.70
N GLU A 94 11.17 -2.99 -10.39
CA GLU A 94 11.40 -3.03 -11.84
C GLU A 94 10.29 -2.29 -12.60
N ALA A 95 9.02 -2.51 -12.20
CA ALA A 95 7.89 -1.80 -12.78
C ALA A 95 7.94 -0.29 -12.48
N LEU A 96 8.28 0.12 -11.26
CA LEU A 96 8.49 1.53 -10.91
C LEU A 96 9.63 2.12 -11.74
N TYR A 97 10.75 1.42 -11.91
CA TYR A 97 11.90 1.90 -12.68
C TYR A 97 11.54 2.17 -14.14
N VAL A 98 10.93 1.18 -14.81
CA VAL A 98 10.50 1.31 -16.21
C VAL A 98 9.46 2.42 -16.38
N THR A 99 8.48 2.50 -15.48
CA THR A 99 7.42 3.52 -15.58
C THR A 99 7.88 4.91 -15.13
N GLY A 100 8.88 4.98 -14.25
CA GLY A 100 9.50 6.19 -13.74
C GLY A 100 10.33 6.94 -14.78
N HIS A 101 10.92 6.19 -15.72
CA HIS A 101 11.72 6.73 -16.84
C HIS A 101 10.94 6.83 -18.15
N VAL A 102 9.61 6.72 -18.13
CA VAL A 102 8.75 6.68 -19.34
C VAL A 102 9.01 7.79 -20.37
N ALA A 103 9.43 8.97 -19.93
CA ALA A 103 9.65 10.12 -20.80
C ALA A 103 11.06 10.18 -21.41
N ASP A 104 12.04 9.52 -20.79
CA ASP A 104 13.39 9.37 -21.31
C ASP A 104 13.96 7.99 -20.92
N PRO A 105 13.42 6.88 -21.50
CA PRO A 105 13.76 5.54 -21.04
C PRO A 105 15.25 5.20 -21.23
N GLN A 106 15.86 5.78 -22.26
CA GLN A 106 17.26 5.58 -22.66
C GLN A 106 18.18 6.68 -22.12
N GLN A 107 17.67 7.57 -21.26
CA GLN A 107 18.43 8.67 -20.65
C GLN A 107 19.21 9.56 -21.65
N GLN A 108 18.75 9.64 -22.90
CA GLN A 108 19.44 10.36 -23.98
C GLN A 108 19.30 11.88 -23.86
N TYR A 109 18.27 12.34 -23.15
CA TYR A 109 17.94 13.75 -22.99
C TYR A 109 18.30 14.28 -21.60
N GLY A 110 18.81 13.42 -20.71
CA GLY A 110 19.16 13.78 -19.34
C GLY A 110 17.96 14.26 -18.52
N LEU A 111 16.75 13.79 -18.85
CA LEU A 111 15.55 14.16 -18.09
C LEU A 111 15.59 13.55 -16.70
N ALA A 112 15.16 14.33 -15.71
CA ALA A 112 15.00 13.84 -14.35
C ALA A 112 13.90 12.77 -14.29
N PRO A 113 13.92 11.86 -13.31
CA PRO A 113 12.90 10.84 -13.19
C PRO A 113 11.52 11.42 -12.87
N SER A 114 10.48 10.61 -13.09
CA SER A 114 9.11 10.98 -12.70
C SER A 114 8.92 10.95 -11.18
N ALA A 115 7.76 11.47 -10.74
CA ALA A 115 7.36 11.47 -9.33
C ALA A 115 7.30 10.05 -8.71
N LEU A 116 7.23 8.99 -9.51
CA LEU A 116 7.13 7.60 -9.05
C LEU A 116 8.39 7.10 -8.34
N LEU A 117 9.56 7.69 -8.61
CA LEU A 117 10.84 7.19 -8.09
C LEU A 117 11.26 7.83 -6.75
N ASN A 118 10.43 8.70 -6.17
CA ASN A 118 10.68 9.26 -4.83
C ASN A 118 9.49 8.95 -3.92
N TYR A 119 9.75 8.47 -2.70
CA TYR A 119 8.70 8.06 -1.76
C TYR A 119 7.75 9.20 -1.41
N GLU A 120 8.29 10.42 -1.30
CA GLU A 120 7.59 11.65 -0.96
C GLU A 120 6.61 12.11 -2.06
N THR A 121 6.83 11.70 -3.30
CA THR A 121 6.05 12.13 -4.46
C THR A 121 5.29 11.02 -5.17
N ALA A 122 5.62 9.74 -4.92
CA ALA A 122 5.07 8.60 -5.64
C ALA A 122 3.55 8.50 -5.51
N LEU A 123 3.00 8.76 -4.32
CA LEU A 123 1.57 8.74 -4.05
C LEU A 123 0.78 9.82 -4.81
N ARG A 124 1.45 10.79 -5.43
CA ARG A 124 0.78 11.83 -6.22
C ARG A 124 0.43 11.37 -7.64
N ASP A 125 1.11 10.35 -8.20
CA ASP A 125 0.84 9.84 -9.55
C ASP A 125 -0.20 8.69 -9.50
N PRO A 126 -1.34 8.79 -10.23
CA PRO A 126 -2.33 7.71 -10.33
C PRO A 126 -1.76 6.35 -10.78
N LEU A 127 -0.65 6.34 -11.52
CA LEU A 127 0.02 5.12 -11.95
C LEU A 127 0.56 4.32 -10.75
N TYR A 128 0.97 4.97 -9.66
CA TYR A 128 1.43 4.29 -8.46
C TYR A 128 0.37 3.32 -7.92
N TYR A 129 -0.86 3.80 -7.73
CA TYR A 129 -1.98 2.98 -7.26
C TYR A 129 -2.33 1.85 -8.23
N SER A 130 -2.17 2.09 -9.54
CA SER A 130 -2.38 1.05 -10.56
C SER A 130 -1.30 -0.04 -10.50
N LEU A 131 -0.05 0.31 -10.22
CA LEU A 131 1.05 -0.64 -10.01
C LEU A 131 0.85 -1.43 -8.72
N VAL A 132 0.49 -0.76 -7.62
CA VAL A 132 0.19 -1.42 -6.34
C VAL A 132 -0.99 -2.38 -6.50
N LYS A 133 -2.09 -1.94 -7.12
CA LYS A 133 -3.23 -2.81 -7.43
C LYS A 133 -2.80 -4.04 -8.21
N ARG A 134 -1.97 -3.87 -9.24
CA ARG A 134 -1.48 -4.98 -10.06
C ARG A 134 -0.58 -5.94 -9.28
N LEU A 135 0.28 -5.45 -8.38
CA LEU A 135 1.06 -6.27 -7.45
C LEU A 135 0.12 -7.12 -6.57
N PHE A 136 -0.89 -6.49 -5.96
CA PHE A 136 -1.85 -7.18 -5.12
C PHE A 136 -2.61 -8.28 -5.89
N GLU A 137 -3.18 -7.95 -7.05
CA GLU A 137 -3.96 -8.90 -7.85
C GLU A 137 -3.12 -10.03 -8.46
N SER A 138 -1.90 -9.72 -8.90
CA SER A 138 -1.06 -10.70 -9.58
C SER A 138 -0.27 -11.59 -8.64
N VAL A 139 0.00 -11.14 -7.41
CA VAL A 139 0.86 -11.83 -6.44
C VAL A 139 0.10 -12.09 -5.14
N ILE A 140 -0.26 -11.05 -4.39
CA ILE A 140 -0.76 -11.18 -3.01
C ILE A 140 -2.08 -11.93 -2.94
N PHE A 141 -3.07 -11.56 -3.74
CA PHE A 141 -4.40 -12.19 -3.72
C PHE A 141 -4.34 -13.66 -4.12
N LYS A 142 -3.46 -14.01 -5.08
CA LYS A 142 -3.27 -15.41 -5.48
C LYS A 142 -2.63 -16.25 -4.38
N TYR A 143 -1.72 -15.65 -3.62
CA TYR A 143 -1.12 -16.29 -2.46
C TYR A 143 -2.15 -16.49 -1.34
N VAL A 144 -2.91 -15.44 -1.00
CA VAL A 144 -3.96 -15.50 0.02
C VAL A 144 -5.03 -16.52 -0.34
N ALA A 145 -5.46 -16.59 -1.61
CA ALA A 145 -6.46 -17.55 -2.08
C ALA A 145 -6.05 -19.03 -1.93
N LYS A 146 -4.75 -19.31 -1.74
CA LYS A 146 -4.22 -20.65 -1.51
C LYS A 146 -4.05 -21.00 -0.04
N GLN A 147 -4.21 -20.03 0.85
CA GLN A 147 -4.17 -20.28 2.29
C GLN A 147 -5.39 -21.11 2.71
N PRO A 148 -5.25 -21.97 3.73
CA PRO A 148 -6.40 -22.62 4.34
C PRO A 148 -7.43 -21.58 4.77
N LYS A 149 -8.71 -21.82 4.43
CA LYS A 149 -9.80 -20.99 4.92
C LYS A 149 -9.95 -21.21 6.42
N TYR A 150 -10.26 -20.14 7.14
CA TYR A 150 -10.66 -20.27 8.53
C TYR A 150 -11.94 -21.12 8.62
N THR A 151 -11.95 -22.07 9.56
CA THR A 151 -13.14 -22.85 9.90
C THR A 151 -13.93 -22.13 10.99
N TYR A 152 -15.18 -22.55 11.21
CA TYR A 152 -16.00 -22.02 12.30
C TYR A 152 -15.26 -22.12 13.64
N GLU A 153 -14.63 -23.24 13.92
CA GLU A 153 -13.92 -23.50 15.19
C GLU A 153 -12.72 -22.58 15.38
N THR A 154 -12.08 -22.14 14.29
CA THR A 154 -10.93 -21.21 14.35
C THR A 154 -11.33 -19.74 14.48
N LEU A 155 -12.58 -19.40 14.16
CA LEU A 155 -13.11 -18.03 14.26
C LEU A 155 -14.00 -17.83 15.47
N ALA A 156 -14.72 -18.89 15.87
CA ALA A 156 -15.64 -18.84 16.98
C ALA A 156 -14.87 -18.56 18.27
N PHE A 157 -15.47 -17.71 19.10
CA PHE A 157 -15.05 -17.49 20.47
C PHE A 157 -16.20 -17.94 21.37
N PRO A 158 -16.27 -19.23 21.77
CA PRO A 158 -17.39 -19.75 22.54
C PRO A 158 -17.59 -18.98 23.85
N GLY A 159 -18.85 -18.65 24.15
CA GLY A 159 -19.24 -17.88 25.34
C GLY A 159 -18.97 -16.38 25.24
N VAL A 160 -18.68 -15.85 24.04
CA VAL A 160 -18.64 -14.42 23.76
C VAL A 160 -19.49 -14.12 22.53
N LYS A 161 -20.39 -13.14 22.62
CA LYS A 161 -21.27 -12.76 21.52
C LYS A 161 -21.41 -11.25 21.41
N VAL A 162 -21.19 -10.71 20.22
CA VAL A 162 -21.49 -9.29 19.92
C VAL A 162 -23.00 -9.15 19.75
N GLN A 163 -23.63 -8.34 20.59
CA GLN A 163 -25.07 -8.06 20.57
C GLN A 163 -25.42 -6.88 19.65
N GLY A 164 -24.53 -5.89 19.58
CA GLY A 164 -24.79 -4.69 18.80
C GLY A 164 -23.58 -3.77 18.73
N VAL A 165 -23.61 -2.90 17.72
CA VAL A 165 -22.64 -1.82 17.53
C VAL A 165 -23.42 -0.55 17.26
N GLU A 166 -23.19 0.46 18.06
CA GLU A 166 -23.71 1.82 17.86
C GLU A 166 -22.53 2.73 17.50
N ILE A 167 -22.72 3.62 16.53
CA ILE A 167 -21.65 4.50 16.05
C ILE A 167 -22.22 5.91 15.92
N ASP A 168 -21.48 6.89 16.43
CA ASP A 168 -21.77 8.30 16.22
C ASP A 168 -21.72 8.66 14.71
N PRO A 169 -22.34 9.78 14.28
CA PRO A 169 -22.26 10.22 12.89
C PRO A 169 -20.82 10.40 12.39
N LEU A 170 -20.48 9.76 11.28
CA LEU A 170 -19.18 9.89 10.62
C LEU A 170 -19.18 11.11 9.69
N ILE A 171 -18.53 12.20 10.11
CA ILE A 171 -18.54 13.48 9.39
C ILE A 171 -17.12 13.86 8.98
N THR A 172 -16.91 14.06 7.69
CA THR A 172 -15.65 14.58 7.12
C THR A 172 -15.80 16.05 6.72
N TYR A 173 -14.67 16.77 6.73
CA TYR A 173 -14.58 18.15 6.28
C TYR A 173 -13.16 18.45 5.80
N PHE A 174 -12.96 19.61 5.17
CA PHE A 174 -11.62 20.13 4.91
C PHE A 174 -11.30 21.22 5.91
N ASP A 175 -10.07 21.19 6.44
CA ASP A 175 -9.56 22.23 7.33
C ASP A 175 -8.24 22.79 6.81
N ASP A 176 -7.96 24.04 7.17
CA ASP A 176 -6.72 24.70 6.81
C ASP A 176 -5.56 24.14 7.64
N PHE A 177 -4.50 23.72 6.96
CA PHE A 177 -3.26 23.29 7.59
C PHE A 177 -2.09 24.12 7.09
N GLU A 178 -1.33 24.69 8.02
CA GLU A 178 -0.14 25.49 7.72
C GLU A 178 1.12 24.63 7.76
N ILE A 179 1.92 24.74 6.71
CA ILE A 179 3.20 24.04 6.56
C ILE A 179 4.29 25.10 6.56
N ASN A 180 5.27 24.95 7.46
CA ASN A 180 6.49 25.74 7.44
C ASN A 180 7.41 25.27 6.30
N LEU A 181 7.91 26.23 5.53
CA LEU A 181 8.71 26.02 4.32
C LEU A 181 10.04 26.78 4.37
N ASP A 182 10.53 27.11 5.56
CA ASP A 182 11.76 27.91 5.74
C ASP A 182 12.96 27.25 5.05
N ASN A 183 13.03 25.91 5.10
CA ASN A 183 14.09 25.10 4.50
C ASN A 183 14.18 25.19 2.96
N VAL A 184 13.18 25.73 2.28
CA VAL A 184 13.22 25.91 0.82
C VAL A 184 13.53 27.34 0.38
N VAL A 185 13.65 28.26 1.34
CA VAL A 185 14.00 29.66 1.08
C VAL A 185 15.52 29.81 1.09
N SER A 186 16.09 30.21 -0.04
CA SER A 186 17.51 30.53 -0.12
C SER A 186 17.81 31.87 0.55
N VAL A 187 18.70 31.87 1.55
CA VAL A 187 19.24 33.08 2.18
C VAL A 187 20.69 33.31 1.75
N ASN A 188 21.12 34.58 1.71
CA ASN A 188 22.49 34.94 1.31
C ASN A 188 23.50 34.74 2.44
N ASP A 189 23.15 35.15 3.66
CA ASP A 189 23.93 34.87 4.87
C ASP A 189 23.21 33.79 5.68
N PRO A 190 23.89 32.71 6.09
CA PRO A 190 23.30 31.67 6.96
C PRO A 190 22.62 32.22 8.23
N LYS A 191 23.10 33.36 8.77
CA LYS A 191 22.49 34.00 9.95
C LYS A 191 21.09 34.53 9.68
N ASP A 192 20.78 34.90 8.44
CA ASP A 192 19.44 35.36 8.05
C ASP A 192 18.41 34.22 8.05
N GLY A 193 18.88 32.96 8.02
CA GLY A 193 18.02 31.78 8.07
C GLY A 193 17.18 31.70 9.34
N GLU A 194 17.68 32.20 10.47
CA GLU A 194 16.95 32.26 11.75
C GLU A 194 15.76 33.24 11.72
N HIS A 195 15.67 34.09 10.69
CA HIS A 195 14.63 35.10 10.52
C HIS A 195 13.62 34.78 9.42
N VAL A 196 13.78 33.64 8.73
CA VAL A 196 12.81 33.18 7.74
C VAL A 196 11.57 32.66 8.47
N ASP A 197 10.39 33.15 8.07
CA ASP A 197 9.10 32.55 8.43
C ASP A 197 8.23 32.52 7.16
N PHE A 198 8.40 31.46 6.37
CA PHE A 198 7.64 31.25 5.14
C PHE A 198 6.70 30.05 5.32
N ARG A 199 5.40 30.32 5.29
CA ARG A 199 4.37 29.30 5.49
C ARG A 199 3.41 29.23 4.32
N VAL A 200 2.95 28.02 4.02
CA VAL A 200 1.89 27.77 3.04
C VAL A 200 0.71 27.12 3.74
N LYS A 201 -0.48 27.59 3.41
CA LYS A 201 -1.74 27.04 3.90
C LYS A 201 -2.36 26.13 2.84
N GLN A 202 -2.79 24.94 3.24
CA GLN A 202 -3.44 23.95 2.39
C GLN A 202 -4.65 23.34 3.08
N GLY A 203 -5.77 23.23 2.37
CA GLY A 203 -6.93 22.47 2.84
C GLY A 203 -6.61 20.97 2.88
N ARG A 204 -6.76 20.32 4.03
CA ARG A 204 -6.57 18.87 4.22
C ARG A 204 -7.87 18.21 4.69
N LEU A 205 -8.12 17.00 4.21
CA LEU A 205 -9.24 16.19 4.68
C LEU A 205 -9.08 15.90 6.18
N ASN A 206 -10.16 16.05 6.92
CA ASN A 206 -10.26 15.80 8.35
C ASN A 206 -11.63 15.19 8.68
N HIS A 207 -11.81 14.75 9.93
CA HIS A 207 -13.08 14.23 10.42
C HIS A 207 -13.40 14.76 11.83
N LYS A 208 -14.68 14.75 12.20
CA LYS A 208 -15.07 15.01 13.60
C LYS A 208 -14.75 13.78 14.44
N PRO A 209 -14.34 13.94 15.71
CA PRO A 209 -14.26 12.82 16.64
C PRO A 209 -15.63 12.12 16.71
N PHE A 210 -15.61 10.80 16.78
CA PHE A 210 -16.80 9.96 16.89
C PHE A 210 -16.47 8.79 17.82
N ASN A 211 -17.47 8.29 18.54
CA ASN A 211 -17.35 7.08 19.35
C ASN A 211 -18.10 5.93 18.68
N TYR A 212 -17.70 4.70 19.02
CA TYR A 212 -18.49 3.52 18.74
C TYR A 212 -18.62 2.69 20.02
N LYS A 213 -19.84 2.26 20.32
CA LYS A 213 -20.13 1.41 21.47
C LYS A 213 -20.37 -0.01 20.97
N VAL A 214 -19.61 -0.95 21.51
CA VAL A 214 -19.79 -2.38 21.22
C VAL A 214 -20.40 -3.06 22.43
N SER A 215 -21.63 -3.55 22.27
CA SER A 215 -22.31 -4.35 23.27
C SER A 215 -21.93 -5.81 23.05
N VAL A 216 -21.21 -6.39 24.01
CA VAL A 216 -20.76 -7.79 24.00
C VAL A 216 -21.39 -8.47 25.20
N GLU A 217 -21.85 -9.70 25.05
CA GLU A 217 -22.28 -10.58 26.14
C GLU A 217 -21.21 -11.67 26.30
N SER A 218 -20.89 -12.03 27.55
CA SER A 218 -20.00 -13.16 27.80
C SER A 218 -20.40 -14.00 29.00
N ASP A 219 -20.23 -15.32 28.86
CA ASP A 219 -20.52 -16.31 29.88
C ASP A 219 -19.55 -16.25 31.09
N LYS A 220 -18.37 -15.64 30.91
CA LYS A 220 -17.33 -15.51 31.94
C LYS A 220 -16.38 -14.37 31.62
N GLU A 221 -15.70 -13.86 32.64
CA GLU A 221 -14.61 -12.92 32.46
C GLU A 221 -13.50 -13.53 31.57
N THR A 222 -13.20 -12.86 30.46
CA THR A 222 -12.19 -13.34 29.51
C THR A 222 -11.47 -12.19 28.81
N ASP A 223 -10.20 -12.40 28.49
CA ASP A 223 -9.39 -11.46 27.73
C ASP A 223 -9.75 -11.58 26.24
N VAL A 224 -10.15 -10.47 25.63
CA VAL A 224 -10.48 -10.41 24.19
C VAL A 224 -9.64 -9.37 23.47
N MET A 225 -9.48 -9.56 22.17
CA MET A 225 -8.91 -8.58 21.26
C MET A 225 -10.00 -8.07 20.35
N VAL A 226 -10.37 -6.81 20.47
CA VAL A 226 -11.34 -6.16 19.58
C VAL A 226 -10.60 -5.66 18.35
N LYS A 227 -11.14 -5.94 17.16
CA LYS A 227 -10.62 -5.45 15.88
C LYS A 227 -11.75 -4.81 15.09
N VAL A 228 -11.58 -3.53 14.76
CA VAL A 228 -12.59 -2.73 14.06
C VAL A 228 -12.11 -2.46 12.65
N TYR A 229 -13.01 -2.68 11.69
CA TYR A 229 -12.71 -2.56 10.27
C TYR A 229 -13.76 -1.71 9.55
N ILE A 230 -13.35 -0.92 8.57
CA ILE A 230 -14.25 -0.23 7.62
C ILE A 230 -14.14 -0.87 6.24
N SER A 231 -15.27 -1.04 5.57
CA SER A 231 -15.32 -1.73 4.30
C SER A 231 -16.45 -1.20 3.40
N PRO A 232 -16.26 -1.11 2.07
CA PRO A 232 -17.30 -0.62 1.17
C PRO A 232 -18.51 -1.57 1.15
N LYS A 233 -19.72 -1.01 1.22
CA LYS A 233 -20.95 -1.80 1.09
C LYS A 233 -21.27 -2.11 -0.38
N TYR A 234 -21.19 -1.10 -1.23
CA TYR A 234 -21.55 -1.17 -2.64
C TYR A 234 -20.37 -0.80 -3.54
N ASP A 235 -20.34 -1.34 -4.74
CA ASP A 235 -19.43 -0.91 -5.79
C ASP A 235 -19.96 0.32 -6.55
N ASN A 236 -19.20 0.82 -7.54
CA ASN A 236 -19.58 1.98 -8.35
C ASN A 236 -20.84 1.76 -9.22
N TYR A 237 -21.35 0.53 -9.33
CA TYR A 237 -22.58 0.20 -10.05
C TYR A 237 -23.76 -0.03 -9.08
N GLY A 238 -23.56 0.18 -7.77
CA GLY A 238 -24.59 -0.04 -6.75
C GLY A 238 -24.80 -1.51 -6.37
N ARG A 239 -23.89 -2.41 -6.75
CA ARG A 239 -23.97 -3.84 -6.41
C ARG A 239 -23.31 -4.06 -5.05
N GLU A 240 -23.94 -4.87 -4.19
CA GLU A 240 -23.38 -5.20 -2.89
C GLU A 240 -22.18 -6.14 -3.03
N PHE A 241 -21.11 -5.88 -2.28
CA PHE A 241 -19.96 -6.78 -2.24
C PHE A 241 -20.26 -8.04 -1.43
N ASP A 242 -19.92 -9.21 -1.98
CA ASP A 242 -19.80 -10.44 -1.19
C ASP A 242 -18.61 -10.37 -0.22
N LEU A 243 -18.63 -11.20 0.83
CA LEU A 243 -17.60 -11.19 1.87
C LEU A 243 -16.21 -11.53 1.32
N ASP A 244 -16.11 -12.49 0.39
CA ASP A 244 -14.86 -12.97 -0.21
C ASP A 244 -14.14 -11.89 -1.02
N THR A 245 -14.88 -10.95 -1.60
CA THR A 245 -14.35 -9.79 -2.31
C THR A 245 -14.10 -8.63 -1.36
N LYS A 246 -15.05 -8.39 -0.45
CA LYS A 246 -15.04 -7.27 0.50
C LYS A 246 -13.77 -7.24 1.35
N ILE A 247 -13.25 -8.39 1.78
CA ILE A 247 -12.03 -8.49 2.59
C ILE A 247 -10.81 -7.78 1.96
N PHE A 248 -10.72 -7.69 0.63
CA PHE A 248 -9.60 -7.05 -0.06
C PHE A 248 -9.72 -5.52 -0.15
N TYR A 249 -10.88 -4.96 0.20
CA TYR A 249 -11.15 -3.52 0.22
C TYR A 249 -11.38 -3.01 1.65
N THR A 250 -11.16 -3.86 2.64
CA THR A 250 -11.35 -3.55 4.06
C THR A 250 -10.09 -2.93 4.63
N VAL A 251 -10.26 -1.85 5.39
CA VAL A 251 -9.19 -1.16 6.12
C VAL A 251 -9.42 -1.34 7.62
N GLU A 252 -8.34 -1.62 8.36
CA GLU A 252 -8.37 -1.68 9.82
C GLU A 252 -8.42 -0.26 10.40
N LEU A 253 -9.39 -0.01 11.27
CA LEU A 253 -9.56 1.26 11.97
C LEU A 253 -8.91 1.24 13.35
N ASP A 254 -9.13 0.17 14.11
CA ASP A 254 -8.62 0.05 15.47
C ASP A 254 -8.40 -1.40 15.90
N ARG A 255 -7.52 -1.60 16.87
CA ARG A 255 -7.19 -2.88 17.51
C ARG A 255 -6.75 -2.67 18.95
N PHE A 256 -7.51 -3.21 19.91
CA PHE A 256 -7.21 -3.05 21.32
C PHE A 256 -7.61 -4.27 22.17
N PRO A 257 -6.89 -4.56 23.26
CA PRO A 257 -7.30 -5.57 24.24
C PRO A 257 -8.45 -5.03 25.11
N ALA A 258 -9.38 -5.91 25.49
CA ALA A 258 -10.42 -5.63 26.48
C ALA A 258 -10.59 -6.81 27.45
N LYS A 259 -11.03 -6.52 28.67
CA LYS A 259 -11.30 -7.49 29.74
C LYS A 259 -12.64 -7.19 30.40
N GLY A 260 -13.41 -8.22 30.77
CA GLY A 260 -14.56 -8.07 31.65
C GLY A 260 -15.64 -9.15 31.50
N GLU A 261 -16.55 -9.20 32.47
CA GLU A 261 -17.95 -9.62 32.24
C GLU A 261 -18.60 -8.48 31.44
N PHE A 262 -18.59 -8.59 30.11
CA PHE A 262 -18.95 -7.47 29.26
C PHE A 262 -20.45 -7.17 29.38
N ASP A 263 -20.80 -6.03 29.97
CA ASP A 263 -22.12 -5.40 29.86
C ASP A 263 -22.09 -4.11 29.01
N SER A 264 -20.91 -3.58 28.68
CA SER A 264 -20.66 -2.65 27.55
C SER A 264 -19.20 -2.22 27.50
N ILE A 265 -18.62 -2.09 26.29
CA ILE A 265 -17.33 -1.43 26.07
C ILE A 265 -17.63 -0.08 25.40
N VAL A 266 -17.16 1.01 26.02
CA VAL A 266 -17.24 2.40 25.51
C VAL A 266 -15.97 2.72 24.75
#